data_AF-A0A8S3CIZ7-F1
#
_entry.id   AF-A0A8S3CIZ7-F1
#
_cell.length_a   1.000
_cell.length_b   1.000
_cell.length_c   1.000
_cell.angle_alpha   90.00
_cell.angle_beta   90.00
_cell.angle_gamma   90.00
#
_symmetry.space_group_name_H-M   'P 1'
#
loop_
_entity.id
_entity.type
_entity.pdbx_description
1 polymer ?
#
loop_
_entity_poly.entity_id
_entity_poly.type
_entity_poly.pdbx_seq_one_letter_code
_entity_poly.pdbx_strand_id
1 'polypeptide(L)'
;PYGHHGRCIRYANNKSLSYCQCQQGYSGALCNVKHRCSCANDPYCLTSSICVCPLHKFGPYCHLKNSICQSNNNPCQYHEGYSGERCENQNSKITIELDNTITTKTSSLLVHFITVFKDSKHEQIATFNKIPFDKNCITIDGVQPFNIIFIQVPNQDYYLTVLREIFIPSEKISTKVSPKQRCSPIAEPLNDTFLNYEYLRRAKYYPLFCRQYSQLMCFYGSKCQFST
;
A
#
# COMPACT_ATOMS: atom_id res chain seq x y z
N PRO A 1 13.60 32.97 27.96
CA PRO A 1 12.76 33.10 26.75
C PRO A 1 11.28 33.11 27.14
N TYR A 2 10.63 34.25 26.98
CA TYR A 2 9.21 34.43 27.26
C TYR A 2 8.45 34.27 25.94
N GLY A 3 7.65 33.20 25.83
CA GLY A 3 6.64 33.07 24.79
C GLY A 3 5.30 33.44 25.39
N HIS A 4 4.57 34.38 24.80
CA HIS A 4 3.31 34.88 25.39
C HIS A 4 2.18 33.83 25.35
N HIS A 5 2.24 32.89 24.41
CA HIS A 5 1.20 31.86 24.19
C HIS A 5 1.78 30.45 24.10
N GLY A 6 2.78 30.13 24.92
CA GLY A 6 3.42 28.81 24.91
C GLY A 6 4.41 28.60 26.04
N ARG A 7 4.96 27.38 26.11
CA ARG A 7 5.99 26.99 27.08
C ARG A 7 7.33 26.90 26.40
N CYS A 8 8.28 27.76 26.79
CA CYS A 8 9.63 27.75 26.24
C CYS A 8 10.59 26.92 27.07
N ILE A 9 11.32 26.03 26.41
CA ILE A 9 12.25 25.07 27.01
C ILE A 9 13.63 25.31 26.40
N ARG A 10 14.67 25.31 27.25
CA ARG A 10 16.07 25.39 26.81
C ARG A 10 16.63 24.00 26.60
N TYR A 11 17.47 23.85 25.59
CA TYR A 11 18.15 22.58 25.36
C TYR A 11 19.17 22.31 26.46
N ALA A 12 19.23 21.07 26.94
CA ALA A 12 20.13 20.67 28.03
C ALA A 12 21.61 20.75 27.61
N ASN A 13 21.90 20.47 26.34
CA ASN A 13 23.25 20.49 25.76
C ASN A 13 23.74 21.89 25.37
N ASN A 14 22.84 22.85 25.13
CA ASN A 14 23.21 24.20 24.75
C ASN A 14 22.25 25.25 25.34
N LYS A 15 22.73 25.95 26.37
CA LYS A 15 21.94 26.94 27.13
C LYS A 15 21.54 28.17 26.31
N SER A 16 22.18 28.44 25.16
CA SER A 16 21.83 29.55 24.28
C SER A 16 20.69 29.23 23.32
N LEU A 17 20.39 27.94 23.09
CA LEU A 17 19.28 27.51 22.24
C LEU A 17 18.04 27.20 23.08
N SER A 18 16.89 27.68 22.61
CA SER A 18 15.59 27.40 23.21
C SER A 18 14.54 27.21 22.12
N TYR A 19 13.56 26.36 22.39
CA TYR A 19 12.37 26.22 21.57
C TYR A 19 11.12 26.47 22.41
N CYS A 20 10.04 26.92 21.79
CA CYS A 20 8.77 27.15 22.47
C CYS A 20 7.71 26.20 21.93
N GLN A 21 7.06 25.46 22.83
CA GLN A 21 5.89 24.66 22.55
C GLN A 21 4.65 25.56 22.65
N CYS A 22 4.08 25.91 21.51
CA CYS A 22 2.96 26.84 21.42
C CYS A 22 1.61 26.18 21.74
N GLN A 23 0.69 26.97 22.27
CA GLN A 23 -0.72 26.58 22.46
C GLN A 23 -1.46 26.53 21.11
N GLN A 24 -2.60 25.82 21.05
CA GLN A 24 -3.39 25.72 19.82
C GLN A 24 -3.77 27.10 19.27
N GLY A 25 -3.57 27.28 17.96
CA GLY A 25 -3.82 28.54 17.26
C GLY A 25 -2.66 29.56 17.30
N TYR A 26 -1.52 29.20 17.88
CA TYR A 26 -0.31 30.03 17.91
C TYR A 26 0.91 29.30 17.36
N SER A 27 1.73 30.01 16.59
CA SER A 27 2.95 29.47 15.97
C SER A 27 4.12 30.46 16.01
N GLY A 28 5.28 30.03 15.52
CA GLY A 28 6.52 30.79 15.50
C GLY A 28 7.43 30.50 16.70
N ALA A 29 8.69 30.91 16.61
CA ALA A 29 9.73 30.58 17.60
C ALA A 29 9.41 31.05 19.03
N LEU A 30 8.58 32.08 19.18
CA LEU A 30 8.12 32.65 20.46
C LEU A 30 6.59 32.55 20.66
N CYS A 31 5.88 31.81 19.81
CA CYS A 31 4.43 31.66 19.88
C CYS A 31 3.63 32.96 19.74
N ASN A 32 4.12 33.92 18.94
CA ASN A 32 3.46 35.21 18.74
C ASN A 32 2.57 35.26 17.48
N VAL A 33 2.63 34.26 16.60
CA VAL A 33 1.86 34.27 15.34
C VAL A 33 0.53 33.58 15.55
N LYS A 34 -0.56 34.35 15.58
CA LYS A 34 -1.92 33.82 15.68
C LYS A 34 -2.37 33.29 14.32
N HIS A 35 -2.90 32.07 14.30
CA HIS A 35 -3.47 31.45 13.10
C HIS A 35 -4.77 30.72 13.42
N ARG A 36 -5.64 30.57 12.42
CA ARG A 36 -6.85 29.75 12.55
C ARG A 36 -6.49 28.32 12.14
N CYS A 37 -6.76 27.36 13.03
CA CYS A 37 -6.57 25.95 12.72
C CYS A 37 -7.76 25.43 11.91
N SER A 38 -7.47 24.76 10.79
CA SER A 38 -8.47 24.04 9.99
C SER A 38 -8.54 22.54 10.33
N CYS A 39 -7.86 22.11 11.40
CA CYS A 39 -7.83 20.71 11.82
C CYS A 39 -9.14 20.31 12.52
N ALA A 40 -9.39 18.99 12.61
CA ALA A 40 -10.47 18.40 13.40
C ALA A 40 -10.39 18.79 14.90
N ASN A 41 -11.36 18.39 15.71
CA ASN A 41 -11.26 18.57 17.17
C ASN A 41 -10.24 17.57 17.76
N ASP A 42 -9.34 18.06 18.62
CA ASP A 42 -8.21 17.38 19.34
C ASP A 42 -6.79 17.22 18.71
N PRO A 43 -6.48 17.47 17.42
CA PRO A 43 -5.12 17.43 16.89
C PRO A 43 -4.31 18.68 17.26
N TYR A 44 -2.98 18.54 17.22
CA TYR A 44 -2.05 19.65 17.39
C TYR A 44 -1.77 20.29 16.03
N CYS A 45 -2.14 21.55 15.83
CA CYS A 45 -1.82 22.30 14.62
C CYS A 45 -0.44 22.98 14.79
N LEU A 46 0.46 22.75 13.83
CA LEU A 46 1.75 23.43 13.76
C LEU A 46 1.64 24.78 13.02
N THR A 47 0.80 24.81 11.99
CA THR A 47 0.47 25.99 11.18
C THR A 47 -1.03 25.95 10.80
N SER A 48 -1.51 26.96 10.06
CA SER A 48 -2.88 26.97 9.53
C SER A 48 -3.20 25.77 8.61
N SER A 49 -2.19 25.16 7.99
CA SER A 49 -2.34 24.07 7.02
C SER A 49 -1.78 22.72 7.45
N ILE A 50 -1.02 22.65 8.56
CA ILE A 50 -0.34 21.43 9.00
C ILE A 50 -0.93 20.95 10.33
N CYS A 51 -1.52 19.76 10.31
CA CYS A 51 -2.13 19.09 11.45
C CYS A 51 -1.33 17.84 11.85
N VAL A 52 -1.01 17.70 13.13
CA VAL A 52 -0.47 16.46 13.71
C VAL A 52 -1.64 15.65 14.28
N CYS A 53 -1.97 14.56 13.60
CA CYS A 53 -3.11 13.75 13.97
C CYS A 53 -2.80 12.84 15.17
N PRO A 54 -3.72 12.75 16.14
CA PRO A 54 -3.64 11.73 17.18
C PRO A 54 -3.85 10.33 16.58
N LEU A 55 -3.46 9.31 17.34
CA LEU A 55 -3.67 7.91 16.96
C LEU A 55 -5.11 7.67 16.48
N HIS A 56 -5.26 6.96 15.37
CA HIS A 56 -6.54 6.61 14.71
C HIS A 56 -7.28 7.74 13.97
N LYS A 57 -6.69 8.93 13.82
CA LYS A 57 -7.18 9.98 12.90
C LYS A 57 -6.17 10.19 11.76
N PHE A 58 -6.66 10.43 10.54
CA PHE A 58 -5.85 10.57 9.33
C PHE A 58 -6.40 11.66 8.40
N GLY A 59 -5.66 11.88 7.31
CA GLY A 59 -5.95 12.91 6.33
C GLY A 59 -5.32 14.27 6.70
N PRO A 60 -5.28 15.22 5.75
CA PRO A 60 -4.56 16.48 5.91
C PRO A 60 -5.04 17.33 7.09
N TYR A 61 -6.31 17.19 7.47
CA TYR A 61 -6.94 17.92 8.57
C TYR A 61 -7.35 17.02 9.75
N CYS A 62 -6.97 15.74 9.75
CA CYS A 62 -7.33 14.76 10.79
C CYS A 62 -8.84 14.54 10.98
N HIS A 63 -9.67 14.88 9.98
CA HIS A 63 -11.12 14.63 10.03
C HIS A 63 -11.48 13.18 9.75
N LEU A 64 -10.60 12.43 9.07
CA LEU A 64 -10.85 11.04 8.79
C LEU A 64 -10.50 10.23 10.04
N LYS A 65 -11.45 9.48 10.58
CA LYS A 65 -11.16 8.46 11.60
C LYS A 65 -10.95 7.13 10.90
N ASN A 66 -10.14 6.26 11.47
CA ASN A 66 -10.10 4.89 11.02
C ASN A 66 -11.50 4.28 11.16
N SER A 67 -12.20 4.14 10.04
CA SER A 67 -13.39 3.32 9.91
C SER A 67 -13.07 2.02 9.17
N ILE A 68 -11.79 1.64 9.08
CA ILE A 68 -11.46 0.24 8.85
C ILE A 68 -12.01 -0.49 10.07
N CYS A 69 -13.12 -1.20 9.84
CA CYS A 69 -13.93 -1.97 10.78
C CYS A 69 -13.41 -1.94 12.22
N GLN A 70 -13.96 -1.05 13.06
CA GLN A 70 -14.08 -1.37 14.48
C GLN A 70 -15.08 -2.53 14.59
N SER A 71 -14.64 -3.74 14.23
CA SER A 71 -15.13 -4.90 14.95
C SER A 71 -14.45 -4.82 16.31
N ASN A 72 -15.15 -4.27 17.30
CA ASN A 72 -14.70 -4.32 18.70
C ASN A 72 -14.57 -5.78 19.22
N ASN A 73 -14.83 -6.77 18.37
CA ASN A 73 -14.66 -8.20 18.63
C ASN A 73 -13.70 -8.80 17.60
N ASN A 74 -12.45 -8.31 17.53
CA ASN A 74 -11.39 -9.11 16.91
C ASN A 74 -10.66 -9.87 18.03
N PRO A 75 -11.03 -11.13 18.33
CA PRO A 75 -10.49 -11.88 19.47
C PRO A 75 -8.96 -12.05 19.42
N CYS A 76 -8.37 -11.82 18.24
CA CYS A 76 -6.93 -12.00 17.97
C CYS A 76 -6.09 -10.74 18.12
N GLN A 77 -6.62 -9.69 18.75
CA GLN A 77 -5.86 -8.46 19.00
C GLN A 77 -4.54 -8.70 19.74
N TYR A 78 -4.47 -9.73 20.60
CA TYR A 78 -3.29 -10.09 21.39
C TYR A 78 -2.46 -11.23 20.79
N HIS A 79 -2.91 -11.81 19.68
CA HIS A 79 -2.23 -12.91 18.98
C HIS A 79 -1.82 -12.44 17.58
N GLU A 80 -0.77 -11.60 17.53
CA GLU A 80 -0.21 -11.12 16.27
C GLU A 80 0.17 -12.31 15.37
N GLY A 81 -0.26 -12.24 14.10
CA GLY A 81 -0.02 -13.31 13.14
C GLY A 81 -0.98 -14.50 13.25
N TYR A 82 -2.10 -14.36 13.98
CA TYR A 82 -3.19 -15.34 14.00
C TYR A 82 -4.54 -14.68 13.69
N SER A 83 -5.46 -15.47 13.13
CA SER A 83 -6.82 -15.09 12.77
C SER A 83 -7.82 -16.23 13.04
N GLY A 84 -9.11 -15.93 12.95
CA GLY A 84 -10.20 -16.88 13.24
C GLY A 84 -11.04 -16.40 14.41
N GLU A 85 -12.16 -17.08 14.66
CA GLU A 85 -13.04 -16.75 15.78
C GLU A 85 -12.35 -17.00 17.13
N ARG A 86 -11.38 -17.92 17.16
CA ARG A 86 -10.58 -18.27 18.34
C ARG A 86 -9.07 -18.11 18.12
N CYS A 87 -8.66 -17.41 17.07
CA CYS A 87 -7.24 -17.22 16.72
C CYS A 87 -6.50 -18.52 16.42
N GLU A 88 -7.24 -19.50 15.89
CA GLU A 88 -6.75 -20.83 15.60
C GLU A 88 -5.94 -20.90 14.30
N ASN A 89 -6.13 -19.94 13.39
CA ASN A 89 -5.50 -19.94 12.08
C ASN A 89 -4.24 -19.08 12.12
N GLN A 90 -3.09 -19.66 11.81
CA GLN A 90 -1.87 -18.89 11.62
C GLN A 90 -1.96 -18.09 10.31
N ASN A 91 -1.57 -16.83 10.36
CA ASN A 91 -1.61 -15.95 9.19
C ASN A 91 -0.53 -16.37 8.20
N SER A 92 -0.88 -16.29 6.91
CA SER A 92 0.12 -16.40 5.85
C SER A 92 0.97 -15.14 5.87
N LYS A 93 2.26 -15.30 5.58
CA LYS A 93 3.21 -14.20 5.55
C LYS A 93 3.82 -14.10 4.16
N ILE A 94 3.61 -12.98 3.50
CA ILE A 94 4.08 -12.76 2.14
C ILE A 94 5.12 -11.66 2.18
N THR A 95 6.35 -12.03 1.90
CA THR A 95 7.48 -11.10 1.79
C THR A 95 7.79 -10.90 0.31
N ILE A 96 7.70 -9.65 -0.15
CA ILE A 96 8.03 -9.27 -1.52
C ILE A 96 9.26 -8.37 -1.45
N GLU A 97 10.39 -8.91 -1.91
CA GLU A 97 11.64 -8.15 -2.08
C GLU A 97 11.62 -7.44 -3.44
N LEU A 98 11.92 -6.14 -3.43
CA LEU A 98 11.92 -5.29 -4.61
C LEU A 98 13.36 -5.01 -5.02
N ASP A 99 13.62 -5.08 -6.31
CA ASP A 99 14.88 -4.64 -6.89
C ASP A 99 15.10 -3.14 -6.67
N ASN A 100 16.36 -2.73 -6.52
CA ASN A 100 16.74 -1.34 -6.26
C ASN A 100 16.27 -0.38 -7.36
N THR A 101 16.17 -0.85 -8.61
CA THR A 101 15.64 -0.06 -9.73
C THR A 101 14.17 0.34 -9.57
N ILE A 102 13.43 -0.41 -8.75
CA ILE A 102 12.02 -0.15 -8.42
C ILE A 102 11.93 0.72 -7.16
N THR A 103 12.65 0.37 -6.09
CA THR A 103 12.59 1.10 -4.80
C THR A 103 13.15 2.52 -4.89
N THR A 104 14.09 2.79 -5.80
CA THR A 104 14.57 4.15 -6.09
C THR A 104 13.53 5.04 -6.74
N LYS A 105 12.54 4.47 -7.44
CA LYS A 105 11.50 5.20 -8.17
C LYS A 105 10.18 5.31 -7.42
N THR A 106 9.94 4.44 -6.44
CA THR A 106 8.69 4.45 -5.69
C THR A 106 8.87 4.21 -4.19
N SER A 107 8.11 4.95 -3.39
CA SER A 107 8.02 4.82 -1.94
C SER A 107 6.74 4.11 -1.47
N SER A 108 5.82 3.82 -2.40
CA SER A 108 4.56 3.13 -2.11
C SER A 108 4.03 2.37 -3.32
N LEU A 109 3.18 1.38 -3.08
CA LEU A 109 2.59 0.56 -4.12
C LEU A 109 1.24 0.00 -3.67
N LEU A 110 0.46 -0.52 -4.63
CA LEU A 110 -0.72 -1.33 -4.37
C LEU A 110 -0.37 -2.79 -4.61
N VAL A 111 -0.76 -3.67 -3.69
CA VAL A 111 -0.68 -5.12 -3.86
C VAL A 111 -2.07 -5.62 -4.14
N HIS A 112 -2.25 -6.26 -5.28
CA HIS A 112 -3.51 -6.82 -5.70
C HIS A 112 -3.51 -8.33 -5.49
N PHE A 113 -4.55 -8.81 -4.83
CA PHE A 113 -4.83 -10.22 -4.61
C PHE A 113 -6.03 -10.59 -5.49
N ILE A 114 -5.86 -11.57 -6.35
CA ILE A 114 -6.95 -12.14 -7.15
C ILE A 114 -7.20 -13.57 -6.69
N THR A 115 -8.45 -13.86 -6.36
CA THR A 115 -8.96 -15.19 -6.05
C THR A 115 -9.83 -15.66 -7.20
N VAL A 116 -9.47 -16.80 -7.78
CA VAL A 116 -10.17 -17.41 -8.91
C VAL A 116 -11.03 -18.55 -8.39
N PHE A 117 -12.32 -18.50 -8.71
CA PHE A 117 -13.30 -19.53 -8.39
C PHE A 117 -13.74 -20.22 -9.67
N LYS A 118 -14.11 -21.51 -9.56
CA LYS A 118 -14.48 -22.33 -10.72
C LYS A 118 -15.77 -21.85 -11.39
N ASP A 119 -16.78 -21.49 -10.59
CA ASP A 119 -18.16 -21.26 -11.05
C ASP A 119 -18.69 -19.86 -10.65
N SER A 120 -17.82 -18.95 -10.23
CA SER A 120 -18.20 -17.59 -9.84
C SER A 120 -17.20 -16.55 -10.36
N LYS A 121 -17.58 -15.27 -10.26
CA LYS A 121 -16.67 -14.17 -10.61
C LYS A 121 -15.47 -14.22 -9.68
N HIS A 122 -14.29 -13.91 -10.24
CA HIS A 122 -13.10 -13.71 -9.44
C HIS A 122 -13.31 -12.55 -8.47
N GLU A 123 -12.67 -12.65 -7.31
CA GLU A 123 -12.58 -11.56 -6.35
C GLU A 123 -11.23 -10.88 -6.48
N GLN A 124 -11.22 -9.55 -6.39
CA GLN A 124 -10.01 -8.74 -6.41
C GLN A 124 -10.02 -7.80 -5.20
N ILE A 125 -8.94 -7.85 -4.43
CA ILE A 125 -8.71 -6.94 -3.30
C ILE A 125 -7.36 -6.27 -3.51
N ALA A 126 -7.29 -4.96 -3.25
CA ALA A 126 -6.07 -4.19 -3.34
C ALA A 126 -5.71 -3.57 -2.00
N THR A 127 -4.45 -3.73 -1.59
CA THR A 127 -3.93 -3.19 -0.34
C THR A 127 -2.80 -2.22 -0.61
N PHE A 128 -2.91 -1.00 -0.09
CA PHE A 128 -1.86 0.00 -0.14
C PHE A 128 -0.73 -0.34 0.83
N ASN A 129 0.49 -0.35 0.33
CA ASN A 129 1.70 -0.64 1.10
C ASN A 129 2.75 0.44 0.89
N LYS A 130 3.32 0.93 1.99
CA LYS A 130 4.49 1.82 1.97
C LYS A 130 5.76 0.98 2.04
N ILE A 131 6.78 1.39 1.30
CA ILE A 131 8.11 0.77 1.35
C ILE A 131 8.89 1.50 2.45
N PRO A 132 9.37 0.81 3.50
CA PRO A 132 10.20 1.43 4.53
C PRO A 132 11.49 1.99 3.91
N PHE A 133 11.95 3.17 4.34
CA PHE A 133 13.12 3.84 3.75
C PHE A 133 14.43 3.05 3.89
N ASP A 134 14.51 2.20 4.91
CA ASP A 134 15.66 1.36 5.25
C ASP A 134 15.56 -0.07 4.70
N LYS A 135 14.45 -0.42 4.03
CA LYS A 135 14.20 -1.77 3.52
C LYS A 135 13.87 -1.75 2.03
N ASN A 136 14.24 -2.82 1.35
CA ASN A 136 13.88 -3.07 -0.04
C ASN A 136 12.70 -4.04 -0.17
N CYS A 137 12.01 -4.37 0.91
CA CYS A 137 10.94 -5.35 0.90
C CYS A 137 9.69 -4.85 1.60
N ILE A 138 8.55 -5.42 1.21
CA ILE A 138 7.29 -5.28 1.92
C ILE A 138 6.89 -6.64 2.49
N THR A 139 6.21 -6.61 3.62
CA THR A 139 5.70 -7.80 4.29
C THR A 139 4.21 -7.61 4.52
N ILE A 140 3.43 -8.61 4.11
CA ILE A 140 1.99 -8.62 4.24
C ILE A 140 1.62 -9.84 5.06
N ASP A 141 0.90 -9.59 6.15
CA ASP A 141 0.39 -10.63 7.04
C ASP A 141 -1.12 -10.73 6.86
N GLY A 142 -1.64 -11.94 6.60
CA GLY A 142 -3.09 -12.14 6.46
C GLY A 142 -3.49 -13.54 6.01
N VAL A 143 -4.79 -13.83 6.04
CA VAL A 143 -5.40 -15.12 5.64
C VAL A 143 -6.18 -15.00 4.33
N GLN A 144 -5.94 -13.97 3.53
CA GLN A 144 -6.71 -13.79 2.31
C GLN A 144 -6.35 -14.92 1.32
N PRO A 145 -7.32 -15.74 0.86
CA PRO A 145 -7.06 -16.70 -0.20
C PRO A 145 -6.73 -15.98 -1.49
N PHE A 146 -5.71 -16.41 -2.22
CA PHE A 146 -5.34 -15.84 -3.51
C PHE A 146 -4.78 -16.93 -4.44
N ASN A 147 -4.92 -16.69 -5.73
CA ASN A 147 -4.25 -17.45 -6.79
C ASN A 147 -3.18 -16.61 -7.47
N ILE A 148 -3.42 -15.30 -7.58
CA ILE A 148 -2.53 -14.38 -8.28
C ILE A 148 -2.25 -13.16 -7.40
N ILE A 149 -0.98 -12.77 -7.31
CA ILE A 149 -0.55 -11.52 -6.70
C ILE A 149 0.26 -10.72 -7.72
N PHE A 150 -0.06 -9.44 -7.84
CA PHE A 150 0.75 -8.48 -8.57
C PHE A 150 0.87 -7.18 -7.79
N ILE A 151 1.97 -6.47 -8.03
CA ILE A 151 2.18 -5.12 -7.51
C ILE A 151 1.92 -4.10 -8.61
N GLN A 152 1.28 -3.00 -8.24
CA GLN A 152 1.08 -1.82 -9.07
C GLN A 152 1.84 -0.66 -8.44
N VAL A 153 2.79 -0.10 -9.19
CA VAL A 153 3.51 1.12 -8.77
C VAL A 153 2.79 2.37 -9.32
N PRO A 154 3.08 3.59 -8.80
CA PRO A 154 2.33 4.80 -9.13
C PRO A 154 2.24 5.12 -10.63
N ASN A 155 3.24 4.74 -11.42
CA ASN A 155 3.26 4.95 -12.88
C ASN A 155 2.42 3.93 -13.67
N GLN A 156 1.56 3.15 -13.00
CA GLN A 156 0.75 2.07 -13.60
C GLN A 156 1.56 0.93 -14.22
N ASP A 157 2.83 0.79 -13.85
CA ASP A 157 3.55 -0.45 -14.15
C ASP A 157 3.06 -1.55 -13.20
N TYR A 158 2.80 -2.72 -13.77
CA TYR A 158 2.38 -3.91 -13.05
C TYR A 158 3.52 -4.92 -13.04
N TYR A 159 3.72 -5.60 -11.93
CA TYR A 159 4.68 -6.69 -11.84
C TYR A 159 4.04 -7.91 -11.21
N LEU A 160 4.12 -9.05 -11.90
CA LEU A 160 3.65 -10.33 -11.37
C LEU A 160 4.59 -10.80 -10.25
N THR A 161 4.04 -11.16 -9.10
CA THR A 161 4.87 -11.56 -7.94
C THR A 161 4.66 -13.01 -7.55
N VAL A 162 3.42 -13.48 -7.57
CA VAL A 162 3.04 -14.85 -7.22
C VAL A 162 1.92 -15.31 -8.15
N LEU A 163 2.06 -16.53 -8.68
CA LEU A 163 1.03 -17.22 -9.45
C LEU A 163 0.97 -18.67 -8.97
N ARG A 164 -0.21 -19.11 -8.54
CA ARG A 164 -0.42 -20.45 -8.00
C ARG A 164 -1.82 -20.97 -8.30
N GLU A 165 -1.93 -22.28 -8.49
CA GLU A 165 -3.20 -22.96 -8.72
C GLU A 165 -3.98 -23.17 -7.42
N ILE A 166 -3.28 -23.52 -6.34
CA ILE A 166 -3.88 -23.90 -5.06
C ILE A 166 -3.38 -22.94 -3.96
N PHE A 167 -4.32 -22.42 -3.17
CA PHE A 167 -4.03 -21.66 -1.97
C PHE A 167 -3.67 -22.62 -0.81
N ILE A 168 -2.56 -22.35 -0.14
CA ILE A 168 -2.11 -23.11 1.03
C ILE A 168 -2.20 -22.20 2.26
N PRO A 169 -3.04 -22.52 3.25
CA PRO A 169 -3.16 -21.74 4.47
C PRO A 169 -1.84 -21.67 5.26
N SER A 170 -1.63 -20.56 5.98
CA SER A 170 -0.51 -20.35 6.91
C SER A 170 0.89 -20.36 6.27
N GLU A 171 0.99 -20.29 4.95
CA GLU A 171 2.27 -20.39 4.28
C GLU A 171 3.09 -19.09 4.38
N LYS A 172 4.42 -19.26 4.43
CA LYS A 172 5.38 -18.17 4.33
C LYS A 172 5.95 -18.12 2.93
N ILE A 173 5.54 -17.13 2.15
CA ILE A 173 5.99 -16.92 0.77
C ILE A 173 7.04 -15.81 0.77
N SER A 174 8.17 -16.06 0.12
CA SER A 174 9.19 -15.06 -0.15
C SER A 174 9.42 -15.00 -1.66
N THR A 175 9.25 -13.84 -2.26
CA THR A 175 9.42 -13.62 -3.70
C THR A 175 10.24 -12.36 -3.96
N LYS A 176 10.95 -12.34 -5.10
CA LYS A 176 11.75 -11.20 -5.53
C LYS A 176 11.23 -10.67 -6.86
N VAL A 177 10.99 -9.36 -6.90
CA VAL A 177 10.49 -8.65 -8.06
C VAL A 177 11.59 -7.78 -8.64
N SER A 178 11.82 -7.96 -9.94
CA SER A 178 12.77 -7.18 -10.74
C SER A 178 12.06 -6.67 -12.00
N PRO A 179 12.72 -5.82 -12.81
CA PRO A 179 12.17 -5.38 -14.08
C PRO A 179 11.77 -6.51 -15.04
N LYS A 180 12.32 -7.72 -14.90
CA LYS A 180 11.96 -8.90 -15.71
C LYS A 180 10.54 -9.42 -15.44
N GLN A 181 10.00 -9.16 -14.25
CA GLN A 181 8.64 -9.55 -13.88
C GLN A 181 7.61 -8.47 -14.24
N ARG A 182 8.01 -7.38 -14.91
CA ARG A 182 7.10 -6.34 -15.39
C ARG A 182 6.14 -6.94 -16.41
N CYS A 183 4.85 -6.75 -16.18
CA CYS A 183 3.82 -7.08 -17.15
C CYS A 183 3.78 -5.99 -18.21
N SER A 184 3.89 -6.38 -19.47
CA SER A 184 3.77 -5.43 -20.58
C SER A 184 2.31 -5.04 -20.82
N PRO A 185 2.04 -3.79 -21.22
CA PRO A 185 0.77 -3.44 -21.85
C PRO A 185 0.49 -4.39 -23.02
N ILE A 186 -0.75 -4.82 -23.16
CA ILE A 186 -1.20 -5.74 -24.22
C ILE A 186 -0.92 -5.18 -25.63
N ALA A 187 -0.80 -3.86 -25.77
CA ALA A 187 -0.47 -3.19 -27.01
C ALA A 187 1.00 -3.34 -27.45
N GLU A 188 1.92 -3.68 -26.54
CA GLU A 188 3.33 -3.90 -26.91
C GLU A 188 3.56 -5.23 -27.67
N PRO A 189 3.01 -6.38 -27.24
CA PRO A 189 3.21 -7.65 -27.94
C PRO A 189 2.21 -7.92 -29.07
N LEU A 190 1.08 -7.19 -29.14
CA LEU A 190 0.01 -7.44 -30.10
C LEU A 190 -0.13 -6.30 -31.11
N ASN A 191 -0.19 -6.67 -32.40
CA ASN A 191 -0.43 -5.74 -33.49
C ASN A 191 -1.78 -5.00 -33.32
N ASP A 192 -1.88 -3.74 -33.74
CA ASP A 192 -3.05 -2.87 -33.49
C ASP A 192 -4.39 -3.49 -33.97
N THR A 193 -4.35 -4.31 -35.03
CA THR A 193 -5.52 -5.04 -35.53
C THR A 193 -6.11 -6.02 -34.52
N PHE A 194 -5.30 -6.62 -33.64
CA PHE A 194 -5.76 -7.56 -32.61
C PHE A 194 -6.46 -6.85 -31.45
N LEU A 195 -6.06 -5.63 -31.12
CA LEU A 195 -6.68 -4.85 -30.04
C LEU A 195 -8.14 -4.53 -30.35
N ASN A 196 -8.48 -4.42 -31.65
CA ASN A 196 -9.83 -4.16 -32.14
C ASN A 196 -10.77 -5.36 -32.09
N TYR A 197 -10.26 -6.58 -31.87
CA TYR A 197 -11.12 -7.75 -31.71
C TYR A 197 -11.89 -7.73 -30.40
N GLU A 198 -13.09 -8.32 -30.41
CA GLU A 198 -13.84 -8.60 -29.19
C GLU A 198 -13.04 -9.45 -28.21
N TYR A 199 -13.31 -9.29 -26.92
CA TYR A 199 -12.53 -9.92 -25.86
C TYR A 199 -12.38 -11.43 -26.03
N LEU A 200 -13.49 -12.16 -26.25
CA LEU A 200 -13.45 -13.62 -26.40
C LEU A 200 -12.62 -14.05 -27.60
N ARG A 201 -12.64 -13.25 -28.68
CA ARG A 201 -11.80 -13.49 -29.85
C ARG A 201 -10.32 -13.25 -29.53
N ARG A 202 -9.99 -12.21 -28.77
CA ARG A 202 -8.60 -11.96 -28.31
C ARG A 202 -8.09 -13.08 -27.40
N ALA A 203 -8.92 -13.50 -26.44
CA ALA A 203 -8.57 -14.53 -25.46
C ALA A 203 -8.15 -15.87 -26.09
N LYS A 204 -8.75 -16.24 -27.24
CA LYS A 204 -8.37 -17.44 -27.99
C LYS A 204 -6.91 -17.42 -28.48
N TYR A 205 -6.33 -16.24 -28.71
CA TYR A 205 -4.96 -16.14 -29.21
C TYR A 205 -3.92 -15.98 -28.11
N TYR A 206 -4.30 -15.66 -26.87
CA TYR A 206 -3.35 -15.46 -25.78
C TYR A 206 -2.40 -16.64 -25.55
N PRO A 207 -2.86 -17.92 -25.55
CA PRO A 207 -1.95 -19.05 -25.42
C PRO A 207 -0.91 -19.14 -26.56
N LEU A 208 -1.30 -18.76 -27.79
CA LEU A 208 -0.40 -18.74 -28.93
C LEU A 208 0.70 -17.67 -28.74
N PHE A 209 0.33 -16.50 -28.23
CA PHE A 209 1.27 -15.41 -27.95
C PHE A 209 2.22 -15.75 -26.79
N CYS A 210 1.72 -16.34 -25.71
CA CYS A 210 2.56 -16.81 -24.60
C CYS A 210 3.58 -17.86 -25.09
N ARG A 211 3.20 -18.70 -26.08
CA ARG A 211 4.12 -19.66 -26.70
C ARG A 211 5.18 -19.00 -27.59
N GLN A 212 4.81 -17.95 -28.32
CA GLN A 212 5.72 -17.24 -29.23
C GLN A 212 6.69 -16.31 -28.47
N TYR A 213 6.24 -15.70 -27.38
CA TYR A 213 7.02 -14.79 -26.55
C TYR A 213 7.28 -15.43 -25.18
N SER A 214 8.12 -16.45 -25.15
CA SER A 214 8.42 -17.20 -23.91
C SER A 214 9.06 -16.36 -22.80
N GLN A 215 9.62 -15.20 -23.13
CA GLN A 215 10.16 -14.22 -22.18
C GLN A 215 9.08 -13.38 -21.48
N LEU A 216 7.85 -13.39 -21.99
CA LEU A 216 6.74 -12.60 -21.46
C LEU A 216 6.11 -13.34 -20.28
N MET A 217 6.28 -12.82 -19.07
CA MET A 217 5.70 -13.41 -17.86
C MET A 217 4.20 -13.11 -17.71
N CYS A 218 3.78 -11.93 -18.15
CA CYS A 218 2.42 -11.44 -18.02
C CYS A 218 2.18 -10.21 -18.90
N PHE A 219 0.92 -9.90 -19.17
CA PHE A 219 0.49 -8.67 -19.83
C PHE A 219 -0.86 -8.19 -19.32
N TYR A 220 -1.17 -6.91 -19.54
CA TYR A 220 -2.42 -6.29 -19.07
C TYR A 220 -3.08 -5.39 -20.13
N GLY A 221 -4.41 -5.38 -20.17
CA GLY A 221 -5.21 -4.59 -21.10
C GLY A 221 -6.04 -3.49 -20.45
N SER A 222 -6.55 -2.56 -21.28
CA SER A 222 -7.36 -1.38 -20.88
C SER A 222 -8.74 -1.72 -20.30
N LYS A 223 -9.16 -2.99 -20.35
CA LYS A 223 -10.21 -3.57 -19.52
C LYS A 223 -9.53 -4.66 -18.71
N CYS A 224 -9.41 -4.50 -17.39
CA CYS A 224 -8.66 -5.38 -16.47
C CYS A 224 -8.91 -6.87 -16.74
N GLN A 225 -8.08 -7.46 -17.60
CA GLN A 225 -8.15 -8.87 -18.00
C GLN A 225 -6.71 -9.31 -18.19
N PHE A 226 -6.18 -9.94 -17.13
CA PHE A 226 -4.90 -10.63 -17.17
C PHE A 226 -5.16 -12.03 -17.71
N SER A 227 -4.38 -12.47 -18.69
CA SER A 227 -4.30 -13.89 -19.01
C SER A 227 -2.87 -14.36 -18.79
N THR A 228 -2.76 -15.42 -18.04
CA THR A 228 -1.57 -16.27 -17.94
C THR A 228 -1.64 -17.33 -19.01
#